data_AF-A0A2P6VY38-F1
#
_entry.id   AF-A0A2P6VY38-F1
#
_cell.length_a   1.000
_cell.length_b   1.000
_cell.length_c   1.000
_cell.angle_alpha   90.00
_cell.angle_beta   90.00
_cell.angle_gamma   90.00
#
_symmetry.space_group_name_H-M   'P 1'
#
loop_
_entity.id
_entity.type
_entity.pdbx_description
1 polymer ?
#
loop_
_entity_poly.entity_id
_entity_poly.type
_entity_poly.pdbx_seq_one_letter_code
_entity_poly.pdbx_strand_id
1 'polypeptide(L)'
;MVDLPGGRFFALFGAACWYNGRHCGALHCRISGPGYVALALVALAAAAGLVPLGTGPLLAGFLAVMVGSFAIEHVHERRQGTPG
;
A
#
# COMPACT_ATOMS: atom_id res chain seq x y z
N MET A 1 -7.55 16.64 10.87
CA MET A 1 -8.42 15.45 11.01
C MET A 1 -8.19 14.57 9.80
N VAL A 2 -8.24 13.25 9.95
CA VAL A 2 -8.13 12.33 8.80
C VAL A 2 -9.49 12.31 8.11
N ASP A 3 -9.57 12.79 6.88
CA ASP A 3 -10.82 12.76 6.13
C ASP A 3 -11.13 11.32 5.68
N LEU A 4 -12.38 10.89 5.90
CA LEU A 4 -12.92 9.59 5.44
C LEU A 4 -12.64 9.23 3.96
N PRO A 5 -12.55 10.18 2.99
CA PRO A 5 -12.20 9.90 1.60
C PRO A 5 -10.83 9.23 1.43
N GLY A 6 -9.86 9.54 2.30
CA GLY A 6 -8.51 8.96 2.24
C GLY A 6 -8.50 7.46 2.55
N GLY A 7 -9.31 7.01 3.52
CA GLY A 7 -9.42 5.59 3.86
C GLY A 7 -10.03 4.75 2.72
N ARG A 8 -11.02 5.30 2.01
CA ARG A 8 -11.62 4.65 0.83
C ARG A 8 -10.62 4.52 -0.33
N PHE A 9 -9.78 5.52 -0.54
CA PHE A 9 -8.73 5.46 -1.55
C PHE A 9 -7.76 4.30 -1.28
N PHE A 10 -7.24 4.17 -0.07
CA PHE A 10 -6.30 3.08 0.27
C PHE A 10 -6.96 1.70 0.16
N ALA A 11 -8.23 1.57 0.56
CA ALA A 11 -8.95 0.30 0.45
C ALA A 11 -9.14 -0.13 -1.02
N LEU A 12 -9.60 0.79 -1.88
CA LEU A 12 -9.81 0.51 -3.31
C LEU A 12 -8.49 0.28 -4.04
N PHE A 13 -7.49 1.13 -3.79
CA PHE A 13 -6.16 1.00 -4.39
C PHE A 13 -5.46 -0.30 -3.94
N GLY A 14 -5.54 -0.62 -2.65
CA GLY A 14 -5.01 -1.88 -2.11
C GLY A 14 -5.72 -3.12 -2.63
N ALA A 15 -7.06 -3.09 -2.71
CA ALA A 15 -7.83 -4.19 -3.28
C ALA A 15 -7.51 -4.40 -4.77
N ALA A 16 -7.35 -3.31 -5.53
CA ALA A 16 -6.96 -3.37 -6.94
C ALA A 16 -5.55 -3.96 -7.11
N CYS A 17 -4.56 -3.50 -6.34
CA CYS A 17 -3.20 -4.07 -6.38
C CYS A 17 -3.17 -5.53 -5.95
N TRP A 18 -3.93 -5.92 -4.92
CA TRP A 18 -4.00 -7.31 -4.49
C TRP A 18 -4.65 -8.19 -5.56
N TYR A 19 -5.82 -7.79 -6.07
CA TYR A 19 -6.50 -8.53 -7.13
C TYR A 19 -5.61 -8.65 -8.38
N ASN A 20 -4.98 -7.55 -8.79
CA ASN A 20 -4.06 -7.54 -9.93
C ASN A 20 -2.83 -8.41 -9.67
N GLY A 21 -2.27 -8.43 -8.46
CA GLY A 21 -1.12 -9.26 -8.09
C GLY A 21 -1.35 -10.77 -8.22
N ARG A 22 -2.61 -11.21 -8.25
CA ARG A 22 -2.99 -12.60 -8.56
C ARG A 22 -2.95 -12.92 -10.05
N HIS A 23 -3.05 -11.90 -10.92
CA HIS A 23 -3.10 -12.03 -12.38
C HIS A 23 -1.79 -11.63 -13.06
N CYS A 24 -1.19 -10.49 -12.67
CA CYS A 24 0.05 -9.97 -13.26
C CYS A 24 1.30 -10.71 -12.78
N GLY A 25 1.24 -11.39 -11.62
CA GLY A 25 2.38 -12.10 -11.04
C GLY A 25 3.49 -11.21 -10.47
N ALA A 26 3.43 -9.89 -10.68
CA ALA A 26 4.42 -8.92 -10.25
C ALA A 26 4.56 -8.89 -8.71
N LEU A 27 5.80 -8.78 -8.24
CA LEU A 27 6.13 -8.81 -6.83
C LEU A 27 5.63 -7.54 -6.13
N HIS A 28 5.71 -6.37 -6.78
CA HIS A 28 5.25 -5.12 -6.17
C HIS A 28 3.76 -5.16 -5.85
N CYS A 29 2.92 -5.79 -6.69
CA CYS A 29 1.48 -5.92 -6.46
C CYS A 29 1.17 -6.85 -5.27
N ARG A 30 1.96 -7.90 -5.07
CA ARG A 30 1.82 -8.84 -3.94
C ARG A 30 2.20 -8.22 -2.59
N ILE A 31 3.06 -7.20 -2.60
CA ILE A 31 3.49 -6.47 -1.39
C ILE A 31 2.57 -5.28 -1.14
N SER A 32 2.33 -4.46 -2.17
CA SER A 32 1.57 -3.22 -2.04
C SER A 32 0.09 -3.43 -1.74
N GLY A 33 -0.53 -4.49 -2.30
CA GLY A 33 -1.94 -4.83 -2.03
C GLY A 33 -2.25 -5.00 -0.53
N PRO A 34 -1.63 -5.99 0.16
CA PRO A 34 -1.79 -6.15 1.60
C PRO A 34 -1.36 -4.91 2.40
N GLY A 35 -0.29 -4.23 1.98
CA GLY A 35 0.20 -3.02 2.65
C GLY A 35 -0.83 -1.89 2.67
N TYR A 36 -1.47 -1.61 1.53
CA TYR A 36 -2.52 -0.58 1.45
C TYR A 36 -3.82 -0.99 2.14
N VAL A 37 -4.17 -2.29 2.17
CA VAL A 37 -5.30 -2.78 3.00
C VAL A 37 -5.03 -2.52 4.47
N ALA A 38 -3.83 -2.82 4.98
CA ALA A 38 -3.46 -2.51 6.36
C ALA A 38 -3.53 -1.00 6.63
N LEU A 39 -3.02 -0.18 5.71
CA LEU A 39 -3.08 1.29 5.83
C LEU A 39 -4.51 1.82 5.83
N ALA A 40 -5.41 1.21 5.06
CA ALA A 40 -6.84 1.54 5.07
C ALA A 40 -7.47 1.25 6.43
N LEU A 41 -7.14 0.12 7.07
CA LEU A 41 -7.62 -0.20 8.42
C LEU A 41 -7.13 0.81 9.45
N VAL A 42 -5.86 1.21 9.37
CA VAL A 42 -5.29 2.25 10.26
C VAL A 42 -5.96 3.60 10.02
N ALA A 43 -6.22 3.98 8.76
CA ALA A 43 -6.93 5.21 8.43
C ALA A 43 -8.38 5.21 8.96
N LEU A 44 -9.08 4.07 8.88
CA LEU A 44 -10.43 3.91 9.46
C LEU A 44 -10.40 4.02 10.98
N ALA A 45 -9.43 3.40 11.65
CA ALA A 45 -9.27 3.49 13.10
C ALA A 45 -8.95 4.93 13.55
N ALA A 46 -8.09 5.64 12.81
CA ALA A 46 -7.80 7.05 13.06
C ALA A 46 -9.02 7.95 12.84
N ALA A 47 -9.79 7.71 11.76
CA ALA A 47 -11.03 8.44 11.49
C ALA A 47 -12.13 8.16 12.54
N ALA A 48 -12.16 6.96 13.13
CA ALA A 48 -13.04 6.60 14.24
C ALA A 48 -12.57 7.15 15.60
N GLY A 49 -11.44 7.86 15.66
CA GLY A 49 -10.87 8.38 16.90
C GLY A 49 -10.23 7.31 17.79
N LEU A 50 -10.03 6.09 17.30
CA LEU A 50 -9.40 4.99 18.04
C LEU A 50 -7.88 5.14 18.14
N VAL A 51 -7.27 5.91 17.22
CA VAL A 51 -5.83 6.14 17.16
C VAL A 51 -5.56 7.61 16.90
N PRO A 52 -4.67 8.28 17.65
CA PRO A 52 -4.34 9.68 17.45
C PRO A 52 -3.37 9.86 16.27
N LEU A 53 -3.77 9.42 15.08
CA LEU A 53 -2.98 9.56 13.86
C LEU A 53 -3.52 10.68 12.97
N GLY A 54 -2.61 11.54 12.49
CA GLY A 54 -2.92 12.55 11.47
C GLY A 54 -2.65 12.04 10.06
N THR A 55 -2.90 12.91 9.07
CA THR A 55 -2.69 12.62 7.64
C THR A 55 -1.21 12.38 7.30
N GLY A 56 -0.28 13.06 7.98
CA GLY A 56 1.16 12.94 7.73
C GLY A 56 1.70 11.50 7.85
N PRO A 57 1.51 10.83 9.01
CA PRO A 57 1.89 9.43 9.17
C PRO A 57 1.22 8.46 8.18
N LEU A 58 -0.05 8.68 7.83
CA LEU A 58 -0.74 7.87 6.82
C LEU A 58 -0.12 8.04 5.43
N LEU A 59 0.21 9.28 5.04
CA LEU A 59 0.90 9.56 3.79
C LEU A 59 2.31 8.94 3.78
N ALA A 60 3.04 9.03 4.88
CA ALA A 60 4.35 8.39 5.01
C ALA A 60 4.23 6.86 4.86
N GLY A 61 3.22 6.25 5.48
CA GLY A 61 2.93 4.81 5.30
C GLY A 61 2.59 4.44 3.86
N PHE A 62 1.78 5.26 3.19
CA PHE A 62 1.46 5.08 1.76
C PHE A 62 2.73 5.11 0.90
N LEU A 63 3.56 6.14 1.06
CA LEU A 63 4.80 6.28 0.31
C LEU A 63 5.79 5.15 0.62
N ALA A 64 5.87 4.71 1.88
CA ALA A 64 6.73 3.60 2.28
C ALA A 64 6.30 2.28 1.62
N VAL A 65 5.00 1.98 1.59
CA VAL A 65 4.48 0.79 0.90
C VAL A 65 4.72 0.90 -0.61
N MET A 66 4.45 2.07 -1.20
CA MET A 66 4.66 2.32 -2.62
C MET A 66 6.13 2.12 -3.00
N VAL A 67 7.03 2.94 -2.46
CA VAL A 67 8.46 2.92 -2.78
C VAL A 67 9.09 1.59 -2.39
N GLY A 68 8.75 1.05 -1.21
CA GLY A 68 9.30 -0.21 -0.73
C GLY A 68 8.95 -1.39 -1.63
N SER A 69 7.70 -1.48 -2.10
CA SER A 69 7.26 -2.58 -2.98
C SER A 69 7.99 -2.58 -4.33
N PHE A 70 8.11 -1.41 -4.98
CA PHE A 70 8.86 -1.26 -6.23
C PHE A 70 10.37 -1.44 -6.02
N ALA A 71 10.94 -0.96 -4.93
CA ALA A 71 12.36 -1.14 -4.64
C ALA A 71 12.71 -2.62 -4.44
N ILE A 72 11.86 -3.37 -3.73
CA ILE A 72 12.04 -4.81 -3.54
C ILE A 72 11.95 -5.55 -4.87
N GLU A 73 10.98 -5.20 -5.72
CA GLU A 73 10.85 -5.80 -7.05
C GLU A 73 12.06 -5.48 -7.94
N HIS A 74 12.51 -4.23 -7.98
CA HIS A 74 13.70 -3.87 -8.75
C HIS A 74 14.93 -4.67 -8.29
N VAL A 75 15.14 -4.81 -6.98
CA VAL A 75 16.24 -5.64 -6.46
C VAL A 75 16.05 -7.12 -6.84
N HIS A 76 14.82 -7.62 -6.84
CA HIS A 76 14.50 -9.00 -7.22
C HIS A 76 14.82 -9.28 -8.69
N GLU A 77 14.38 -8.42 -9.60
CA GLU A 77 14.65 -8.47 -11.04
C GLU A 77 16.16 -8.41 -11.33
N ARG A 78 16.87 -7.49 -10.66
CA ARG A 78 18.32 -7.34 -10.79
C ARG A 78 19.10 -8.57 -10.33
N ARG A 79 18.56 -9.33 -9.36
CA ARG A 79 19.16 -10.61 -8.91
C ARG A 79 18.86 -11.77 -9.84
N GLN A 80 17.75 -11.73 -10.57
CA GLN A 80 17.33 -12.77 -11.52
C GLN A 80 17.83 -12.53 -12.95
N GLY A 81 18.35 -11.33 -13.25
CA GLY A 81 18.79 -10.97 -14.59
C GLY A 81 17.65 -10.77 -15.57
N THR A 82 16.42 -10.62 -15.08
CA THR A 82 15.23 -10.32 -15.90
C THR A 82 15.05 -8.81 -16.00
N PRO A 83 14.87 -8.23 -17.20
CA PRO A 83 14.39 -6.84 -17.31
C PRO A 83 12.92 -6.78 -16.86
N GLY A 84 12.61 -5.82 -15.98
CA GLY A 84 11.25 -5.40 -15.65
C GLY A 84 10.63 -4.52 -16.74
#